data_AF-A0A6B2TFN4-F1
#
_entry.id   AF-A0A6B2TFN4-F1
#
_cell.length_a   1.000
_cell.length_b   1.000
_cell.length_c   1.000
_cell.angle_alpha   90.00
_cell.angle_beta   90.00
_cell.angle_gamma   90.00
#
_symmetry.space_group_name_H-M   'P 1'
#
loop_
_entity.id
_entity.type
_entity.pdbx_description
1 polymer ?
#
loop_
_entity_poly.entity_id
_entity_poly.type
_entity_poly.pdbx_seq_one_letter_code
_entity_poly.pdbx_strand_id
1 'polypeptide(L)'
;MALPAPHLDDRRFQQFVDDAKRYIQQRCPEWTDHNVSDPGVTLVEAVAHMADQIVYRLNRVPEKNHLAFLDLLGVTLFPPSAARADVTFWLSAPQPEPVVLPAGTEVATSRTETEEAVAFATEADLTVVPCELSAVLRQEDGSTPQDCGQDIFGGRDVAVFAESPRPGDTLLFGLSAAVPRCAAVLQLDSRVDGVGVDPRQPPLVWEAWTADGWTECEVDEDSTGGLNRPGDVVLHIPAGHIVSRIGRQDAGWVRCRVTEAAKGQPFYSASPTVRSAVAFTIGGTTGVAHADVVRDELLGDSTGVPGQRVRLAQAPVVADRPPLVLEVSDGEGSGWAEWQVVDDFASSGPYDPHVTLDAATGEIAFGPAVREPDG
;
A
#
# COMPACT_ATOMS: atom_id res chain seq x y z
N MET A 1 26.59 10.51 2.17
CA MET A 1 27.27 10.77 3.47
C MET A 1 27.28 12.27 3.65
N ALA A 2 26.47 12.81 4.58
CA ALA A 2 26.39 14.25 4.80
C ALA A 2 27.73 14.76 5.35
N LEU A 3 28.22 15.89 4.84
CA LEU A 3 29.40 16.56 5.40
C LEU A 3 29.04 17.02 6.82
N PRO A 4 29.88 16.76 7.85
CA PRO A 4 29.60 17.21 9.20
C PRO A 4 29.54 18.74 9.25
N ALA A 5 28.54 19.28 9.96
CA ALA A 5 28.43 20.72 10.16
C ALA A 5 29.68 21.24 10.88
N PRO A 6 30.39 22.24 10.33
CA PRO A 6 31.58 22.77 10.98
C PRO A 6 31.20 23.53 12.25
N HIS A 7 32.02 23.39 13.30
CA HIS A 7 32.00 24.35 14.40
C HIS A 7 32.59 25.67 13.91
N LEU A 8 31.85 26.76 14.07
CA LEU A 8 32.29 28.11 13.72
C LEU A 8 33.33 28.64 14.72
N ASP A 9 33.27 28.17 15.96
CA ASP A 9 34.26 28.41 17.01
C ASP A 9 34.43 27.13 17.84
N ASP A 10 35.66 26.63 17.92
CA ASP A 10 36.03 25.38 18.60
C ASP A 10 36.56 25.60 20.02
N ARG A 11 36.62 26.85 20.48
CA ARG A 11 37.06 27.19 21.84
C ARG A 11 36.04 26.73 22.87
N ARG A 12 36.55 26.10 23.93
CA ARG A 12 35.79 25.70 25.12
C ARG A 12 36.14 26.57 26.32
N PHE A 13 35.30 26.53 27.34
CA PHE A 13 35.49 27.20 28.63
C PHE A 13 36.96 27.36 29.08
N GLN A 14 37.71 26.25 29.14
CA GLN A 14 39.10 26.28 29.63
C GLN A 14 40.02 27.14 28.75
N GLN A 15 39.83 27.12 27.43
CA GLN A 15 40.62 27.92 26.50
C GLN A 15 40.33 29.42 26.69
N PHE A 16 39.08 29.79 26.99
CA PHE A 16 38.73 31.17 27.35
C PHE A 16 39.38 31.62 28.67
N VAL A 17 39.40 30.75 29.69
CA VAL A 17 40.08 31.03 30.96
C VAL A 17 41.59 31.18 30.76
N ASP A 18 42.20 30.29 29.98
CA ASP A 18 43.64 30.30 29.72
C ASP A 18 44.06 31.53 28.90
N ASP A 19 43.27 31.91 27.88
CA ASP A 19 43.50 33.12 27.08
C ASP A 19 43.35 34.40 27.92
N ALA A 20 42.34 34.46 28.79
CA ALA A 20 42.15 35.58 29.72
C ALA A 20 43.31 35.70 30.70
N LYS A 21 43.76 34.59 31.30
CA LYS A 21 44.94 34.56 32.19
C LYS A 21 46.20 35.02 31.46
N ARG A 22 46.41 34.60 30.20
CA ARG A 22 47.54 35.06 29.37
C ARG A 22 47.47 36.57 29.12
N TYR A 23 46.28 37.11 28.89
CA TYR A 23 46.08 38.55 28.68
C TYR A 23 46.34 39.37 29.95
N ILE A 24 45.88 38.88 31.12
CA ILE A 24 46.12 39.49 32.43
C ILE A 24 47.62 39.59 32.72
N GLN A 25 48.37 38.50 32.52
CA GLN A 25 49.83 38.48 32.74
C GLN A 25 50.59 39.53 31.92
N GLN A 26 50.10 39.89 30.75
CA GLN A 26 50.74 40.89 29.87
C GLN A 26 50.33 42.32 30.18
N ARG A 27 49.11 42.53 30.68
CA ARG A 27 48.49 43.87 30.80
C ARG A 27 48.42 44.39 32.23
N CYS A 28 48.39 43.49 33.21
CA CYS A 28 48.25 43.80 34.63
C CYS A 28 49.31 43.04 35.46
N PRO A 29 50.61 43.31 35.24
CA PRO A 29 51.70 42.61 35.95
C PRO A 29 51.65 42.79 37.48
N GLU A 30 50.94 43.80 37.97
CA GLU A 30 50.66 44.03 39.39
C GLU A 30 49.71 43.00 40.03
N TRP A 31 48.90 42.29 39.23
CA TRP A 31 48.02 41.23 39.72
C TRP A 31 48.80 39.92 39.76
N THR A 32 49.16 39.47 40.96
CA THR A 32 50.08 38.33 41.14
C THR A 32 49.40 37.03 41.58
N ASP A 33 48.25 37.12 42.27
CA ASP A 33 47.47 35.95 42.67
C ASP A 33 46.58 35.46 41.52
N HIS A 34 46.83 34.25 41.03
CA HIS A 34 46.07 33.63 39.93
C HIS A 34 45.44 32.30 40.35
N ASN A 35 45.30 32.09 41.67
CA ASN A 35 44.69 30.87 42.21
C ASN A 35 43.17 30.85 41.97
N VAL A 36 42.58 29.65 42.00
CA VAL A 36 41.11 29.46 41.83
C VAL A 36 40.31 30.20 42.91
N SER A 37 40.93 30.44 44.08
CA SER A 37 40.33 31.19 45.19
C SER A 37 40.32 32.71 45.01
N ASP A 38 40.99 33.24 43.99
CA ASP A 38 41.01 34.67 43.73
C ASP A 38 39.65 35.13 43.13
N PRO A 39 38.94 36.10 43.76
CA PRO A 39 37.70 36.63 43.22
C PRO A 39 37.80 37.14 41.78
N GLY A 40 38.97 37.66 41.38
CA GLY A 40 39.19 38.09 39.99
C GLY A 40 39.21 36.91 39.00
N VAL A 41 39.82 35.79 39.39
CA VAL A 41 39.77 34.54 38.62
C VAL A 41 38.34 33.98 38.56
N THR A 42 37.56 34.07 39.65
CA THR A 42 36.14 33.68 39.63
C THR A 42 35.33 34.51 38.62
N LEU A 43 35.60 35.83 38.50
CA LEU A 43 34.96 36.67 37.47
C LEU A 43 35.38 36.25 36.06
N VAL A 44 36.65 35.91 35.85
CA VAL A 44 37.14 35.38 34.57
C VAL A 44 36.42 34.09 34.21
N GLU A 45 36.26 33.17 35.15
CA GLU A 45 35.51 31.92 34.96
C GLU A 45 34.04 32.20 34.64
N ALA A 46 33.38 33.13 35.35
CA ALA A 46 32.00 33.50 35.06
C ALA A 46 31.83 34.05 33.63
N VAL A 47 32.74 34.92 33.18
CA VAL A 47 32.71 35.45 31.81
C VAL A 47 33.07 34.39 30.77
N ALA A 48 34.05 33.53 31.06
CA ALA A 48 34.39 32.39 30.20
C ALA A 48 33.21 31.43 30.03
N HIS A 49 32.42 31.21 31.09
CA HIS A 49 31.19 30.43 31.01
C HIS A 49 30.14 31.11 30.11
N MET A 50 29.95 32.42 30.23
CA MET A 50 29.05 33.17 29.34
C MET A 50 29.50 33.09 27.87
N ALA A 51 30.81 33.21 27.61
CA ALA A 51 31.37 33.06 26.26
C ALA A 51 31.17 31.65 25.70
N ASP A 52 31.39 30.62 26.50
CA ASP A 52 31.16 29.21 26.14
C ASP A 52 29.69 28.96 25.74
N GLN A 53 28.73 29.57 26.45
CA GLN A 53 27.30 29.51 26.09
C GLN A 53 26.99 30.24 24.76
N ILE A 54 27.68 31.35 24.45
CA ILE A 54 27.53 32.05 23.18
C ILE A 54 28.10 31.21 22.03
N VAL A 55 29.29 30.62 22.22
CA VAL A 55 29.90 29.70 21.25
C VAL A 55 29.00 28.51 20.97
N TYR A 56 28.39 27.92 22.00
CA TYR A 56 27.41 26.85 21.83
C TYR A 56 26.25 27.26 20.91
N ARG A 57 25.70 28.47 21.08
CA ARG A 57 24.63 28.99 20.21
C ARG A 57 25.11 29.31 18.81
N LEU A 58 26.32 29.86 18.67
CA LEU A 58 26.93 30.16 17.37
C LEU A 58 27.11 28.90 16.54
N ASN A 59 27.56 27.80 17.17
CA ASN A 59 27.75 26.51 16.50
C ASN A 59 26.43 25.83 16.05
N ARG A 60 25.26 26.36 16.44
CA ARG A 60 23.94 25.94 15.92
C ARG A 60 23.47 26.74 14.70
N VAL A 61 24.13 27.84 14.35
CA VAL A 61 23.78 28.67 13.19
C VAL A 61 23.90 27.93 11.87
N PRO A 62 24.95 27.13 11.60
CA PRO A 62 25.06 26.39 10.33
C PRO A 62 23.85 25.47 10.06
N GLU A 63 23.38 24.74 11.07
CA GLU A 63 22.21 23.86 10.97
C GLU A 63 20.93 24.66 10.72
N LYS A 64 20.73 25.76 11.45
CA LYS A 64 19.58 26.65 11.23
C LYS A 64 19.57 27.25 9.83
N ASN A 65 20.73 27.70 9.34
CA ASN A 65 20.86 28.23 7.98
C ASN A 65 20.61 27.15 6.93
N HIS A 66 21.08 25.92 7.15
CA HIS A 66 20.81 24.80 6.26
C HIS A 66 19.30 24.54 6.12
N LEU A 67 18.56 24.48 7.23
CA LEU A 67 17.11 24.33 7.21
C LEU A 67 16.42 25.52 6.51
N ALA A 68 16.86 26.76 6.77
CA ALA A 68 16.31 27.94 6.10
C ALA A 68 16.57 27.96 4.59
N PHE A 69 17.72 27.44 4.13
CA PHE A 69 18.00 27.28 2.71
C PHE A 69 17.16 26.18 2.08
N LEU A 70 16.90 25.08 2.78
CA LEU A 70 15.98 24.03 2.32
C LEU A 70 14.56 24.58 2.17
N ASP A 71 14.07 25.33 3.17
CA ASP A 71 12.78 26.01 3.12
C ASP A 71 12.68 27.01 1.95
N LEU A 72 13.74 27.80 1.72
CA LEU A 72 13.80 28.74 0.59
C LEU A 72 13.82 28.04 -0.78
N LEU A 73 14.34 26.82 -0.85
CA LEU A 73 14.28 25.97 -2.05
C LEU A 73 12.94 25.23 -2.19
N GLY A 74 12.01 25.39 -1.24
CA GLY A 74 10.73 24.69 -1.20
C GLY A 74 10.84 23.21 -0.81
N VAL A 75 11.95 22.79 -0.20
CA VAL A 75 12.14 21.40 0.24
C VAL A 75 11.35 21.16 1.51
N THR A 76 10.31 20.34 1.41
CA THR A 76 9.49 19.90 2.54
C THR A 76 9.86 18.48 2.98
N LEU A 77 9.49 18.12 4.21
CA LEU A 77 9.60 16.73 4.65
C LEU A 77 8.55 15.89 3.93
N PHE A 78 8.90 14.65 3.58
CA PHE A 78 7.91 13.71 3.09
C PHE A 78 6.84 13.49 4.17
N PRO A 79 5.56 13.50 3.80
CA PRO A 79 4.50 13.18 4.74
C PRO A 79 4.65 11.73 5.23
N PRO A 80 4.15 11.40 6.43
CA PRO A 80 4.10 10.02 6.89
C PRO A 80 3.20 9.20 5.94
N SER A 81 3.61 7.98 5.63
CA SER A 81 2.83 7.05 4.81
C SER A 81 2.01 6.10 5.67
N ALA A 82 0.75 5.88 5.30
CA ALA A 82 -0.09 4.89 5.97
C ALA A 82 0.46 3.47 5.74
N ALA A 83 0.36 2.63 6.78
CA ALA A 83 0.58 1.20 6.63
C ALA A 83 -0.56 0.61 5.79
N ARG A 84 -0.21 -0.25 4.82
CA ARG A 84 -1.16 -0.88 3.89
C ARG A 84 -1.04 -2.39 3.96
N ALA A 85 -2.16 -3.09 3.82
CA ALA A 85 -2.23 -4.53 3.77
C ALA A 85 -3.40 -4.98 2.89
N ASP A 86 -3.37 -6.23 2.43
CA ASP A 86 -4.53 -6.87 1.82
C ASP A 86 -5.31 -7.65 2.89
N VAL A 87 -6.63 -7.53 2.87
CA VAL A 87 -7.53 -8.24 3.79
C VAL A 87 -8.59 -8.98 2.99
N THR A 88 -8.77 -10.26 3.34
CA THR A 88 -9.82 -11.11 2.78
C THR A 88 -11.06 -11.09 3.68
N PHE A 89 -12.21 -10.77 3.08
CA PHE A 89 -13.52 -10.87 3.70
C PHE A 89 -14.20 -12.16 3.28
N TRP A 90 -14.53 -13.01 4.24
CA TRP A 90 -15.22 -14.28 4.01
C TRP A 90 -16.72 -14.14 4.25
N LEU A 91 -17.52 -14.57 3.29
CA LEU A 91 -18.96 -14.71 3.42
C LEU A 91 -19.28 -15.94 4.26
N SER A 92 -20.33 -15.87 5.09
CA SER A 92 -20.79 -17.03 5.86
C SER A 92 -21.36 -18.16 4.98
N ALA A 93 -21.80 -17.82 3.77
CA ALA A 93 -22.23 -18.75 2.73
C ALA A 93 -22.18 -18.04 1.36
N PRO A 94 -22.06 -18.80 0.25
CA PRO A 94 -22.20 -18.24 -1.09
C PRO A 94 -23.53 -17.49 -1.24
N GLN A 95 -23.49 -16.32 -1.87
CA GLN A 95 -24.68 -15.49 -2.11
C GLN A 95 -25.13 -15.58 -3.57
N PRO A 96 -26.44 -15.48 -3.86
CA PRO A 96 -26.94 -15.50 -5.23
C PRO A 96 -26.80 -14.14 -5.94
N GLU A 97 -26.59 -13.06 -5.18
CA GLU A 97 -26.47 -11.69 -5.68
C GLU A 97 -25.09 -11.11 -5.29
N PRO A 98 -24.56 -10.14 -6.06
CA PRO A 98 -23.31 -9.46 -5.71
C PRO A 98 -23.36 -8.82 -4.33
N VAL A 99 -22.34 -9.07 -3.51
CA VAL A 99 -22.17 -8.43 -2.20
C VAL A 99 -21.15 -7.32 -2.33
N VAL A 100 -21.57 -6.08 -2.03
CA VAL A 100 -20.69 -4.90 -2.09
C VAL A 100 -20.21 -4.57 -0.69
N LEU A 101 -18.89 -4.48 -0.54
CA LEU A 101 -18.19 -3.92 0.61
C LEU A 101 -17.68 -2.53 0.21
N PRO A 102 -18.25 -1.44 0.74
CA PRO A 102 -17.88 -0.09 0.33
C PRO A 102 -16.50 0.31 0.85
N ALA A 103 -15.82 1.19 0.12
CA ALA A 103 -14.63 1.89 0.60
C ALA A 103 -14.93 2.65 1.89
N GLY A 104 -13.98 2.61 2.82
CA GLY A 104 -14.12 3.13 4.18
C GLY A 104 -14.69 2.12 5.18
N THR A 105 -15.01 0.89 4.77
CA THR A 105 -15.30 -0.19 5.73
C THR A 105 -14.08 -0.40 6.64
N GLU A 106 -14.30 -0.29 7.95
CA GLU A 106 -13.26 -0.46 8.97
C GLU A 106 -13.05 -1.93 9.34
N VAL A 107 -11.78 -2.31 9.49
CA VAL A 107 -11.32 -3.57 10.08
C VAL A 107 -10.25 -3.26 11.11
N ALA A 108 -10.11 -4.08 12.14
CA ALA A 108 -9.14 -3.81 13.19
C ALA A 108 -8.41 -5.09 13.61
N THR A 109 -7.19 -4.90 14.12
CA THR A 109 -6.47 -5.99 14.79
C THR A 109 -7.18 -6.42 16.06
N SER A 110 -6.92 -7.65 16.50
CA SER A 110 -7.42 -8.15 17.77
C SER A 110 -6.85 -7.34 18.93
N ARG A 111 -7.71 -6.63 19.67
CA ARG A 111 -7.32 -5.95 20.91
C ARG A 111 -6.84 -6.97 21.94
N THR A 112 -5.70 -6.72 22.57
CA THR A 112 -5.20 -7.52 23.70
C THR A 112 -5.29 -6.71 25.01
N GLU A 113 -4.87 -7.29 26.13
CA GLU A 113 -4.80 -6.54 27.40
C GLU A 113 -3.72 -5.44 27.37
N THR A 114 -2.69 -5.60 26.52
CA THR A 114 -1.52 -4.71 26.44
C THR A 114 -1.50 -3.84 25.20
N GLU A 115 -2.27 -4.19 24.16
CA GLU A 115 -2.28 -3.50 22.87
C GLU A 115 -3.71 -3.11 22.47
N GLU A 116 -3.89 -1.84 22.16
CA GLU A 116 -5.14 -1.33 21.59
C GLU A 116 -5.32 -1.84 20.16
N ALA A 117 -6.57 -1.91 19.72
CA ALA A 117 -6.87 -2.29 18.35
C ALA A 117 -6.37 -1.21 17.39
N VAL A 118 -5.67 -1.65 16.35
CA VAL A 118 -5.19 -0.78 15.27
C VAL A 118 -6.20 -0.89 14.13
N ALA A 119 -6.83 0.23 13.79
CA ALA A 119 -7.92 0.29 12.80
C ALA A 119 -7.38 0.58 11.38
N PHE A 120 -7.92 -0.13 10.41
CA PHE A 120 -7.64 0.06 8.99
C PHE A 120 -8.97 0.26 8.26
N ALA A 121 -8.96 1.06 7.20
CA ALA A 121 -10.11 1.25 6.34
C ALA A 121 -9.84 0.71 4.93
N THR A 122 -10.85 0.11 4.33
CA THR A 122 -10.83 -0.32 2.93
C THR A 122 -10.68 0.89 1.99
N GLU A 123 -9.83 0.76 0.97
CA GLU A 123 -9.47 1.90 0.11
C GLU A 123 -10.37 2.04 -1.12
N ALA A 124 -11.00 0.95 -1.52
CA ALA A 124 -11.88 0.87 -2.68
C ALA A 124 -13.03 -0.09 -2.41
N ASP A 125 -14.13 0.12 -3.12
CA ASP A 125 -15.26 -0.79 -3.13
C ASP A 125 -14.80 -2.18 -3.60
N LEU A 126 -15.12 -3.20 -2.81
CA LEU A 126 -14.94 -4.60 -3.17
C LEU A 126 -16.32 -5.20 -3.47
N THR A 127 -16.49 -5.75 -4.67
CA THR A 127 -17.70 -6.49 -5.01
C THR A 127 -17.38 -7.98 -5.10
N VAL A 128 -17.97 -8.78 -4.22
CA VAL A 128 -17.93 -10.24 -4.32
C VAL A 128 -19.01 -10.67 -5.31
N VAL A 129 -18.59 -10.96 -6.54
CA VAL A 129 -19.47 -11.33 -7.64
C VAL A 129 -19.77 -12.82 -7.58
N PRO A 130 -21.04 -13.26 -7.50
CA PRO A 130 -21.38 -14.67 -7.51
C PRO A 130 -21.06 -15.29 -8.88
N CYS A 131 -20.62 -16.54 -8.85
CA CYS A 131 -20.39 -17.32 -10.06
C CYS A 131 -20.85 -18.77 -9.89
N GLU A 132 -21.03 -19.42 -11.02
CA GLU A 132 -21.28 -20.85 -11.15
C GLU A 132 -20.35 -21.44 -12.21
N LEU A 133 -20.10 -22.75 -12.15
CA LEU A 133 -19.34 -23.43 -13.18
C LEU A 133 -20.22 -23.66 -14.42
N SER A 134 -19.86 -22.99 -15.53
CA SER A 134 -20.61 -23.06 -16.80
C SER A 134 -19.97 -24.00 -17.82
N ALA A 135 -18.67 -24.25 -17.68
CA ALA A 135 -17.88 -24.96 -18.66
C ALA A 135 -16.68 -25.67 -18.03
N VAL A 136 -16.31 -26.83 -18.58
CA VAL A 136 -15.04 -27.48 -18.28
C VAL A 136 -14.40 -27.92 -19.59
N LEU A 137 -13.17 -27.48 -19.82
CA LEU A 137 -12.37 -27.88 -20.97
C LEU A 137 -11.10 -28.56 -20.48
N ARG A 138 -10.63 -29.57 -21.20
CA ARG A 138 -9.28 -30.11 -21.03
C ARG A 138 -8.44 -29.78 -22.25
N GLN A 139 -7.16 -29.54 -22.04
CA GLN A 139 -6.24 -29.25 -23.13
C GLN A 139 -4.88 -29.87 -22.82
N GLU A 140 -4.46 -30.81 -23.66
CA GLU A 140 -3.09 -31.31 -23.69
C GLU A 140 -2.15 -30.23 -24.25
N ASP A 141 -0.90 -30.22 -23.81
CA ASP A 141 0.07 -29.20 -24.27
C ASP A 141 0.15 -29.11 -25.81
N GLY A 142 0.08 -27.88 -26.33
CA GLY A 142 0.08 -27.59 -27.77
C GLY A 142 -1.17 -28.01 -28.56
N SER A 143 -2.19 -28.59 -27.91
CA SER A 143 -3.43 -29.05 -28.57
C SER A 143 -4.57 -28.04 -28.42
N THR A 144 -5.65 -28.23 -29.19
CA THR A 144 -6.87 -27.42 -29.05
C THR A 144 -7.69 -27.87 -27.84
N PRO A 145 -8.28 -26.96 -27.05
CA PRO A 145 -9.16 -27.32 -25.94
C PRO A 145 -10.33 -28.22 -26.37
N GLN A 146 -10.58 -29.27 -25.60
CA GLN A 146 -11.70 -30.18 -25.75
C GLN A 146 -12.71 -29.96 -24.63
N ASP A 147 -13.98 -29.82 -25.00
CA ASP A 147 -15.09 -29.69 -24.04
C ASP A 147 -15.38 -31.05 -23.38
N CYS A 148 -15.32 -31.06 -22.05
CA CYS A 148 -15.68 -32.19 -21.20
C CYS A 148 -16.77 -31.85 -20.17
N GLY A 149 -17.39 -30.67 -20.29
CA GLY A 149 -18.43 -30.21 -19.37
C GLY A 149 -19.62 -31.16 -19.32
N GLN A 150 -20.11 -31.64 -20.47
CA GLN A 150 -21.26 -32.57 -20.50
C GLN A 150 -21.02 -33.87 -19.72
N ASP A 151 -19.80 -34.42 -19.77
CA ASP A 151 -19.47 -35.65 -19.06
C ASP A 151 -19.33 -35.40 -17.55
N ILE A 152 -18.67 -34.30 -17.14
CA ILE A 152 -18.50 -33.92 -15.73
C ILE A 152 -19.83 -33.52 -15.08
N PHE A 153 -20.65 -32.71 -15.75
CA PHE A 153 -21.99 -32.36 -15.27
C PHE A 153 -22.93 -33.58 -15.26
N GLY A 154 -22.65 -34.59 -16.09
CA GLY A 154 -23.32 -35.88 -16.09
C GLY A 154 -22.81 -36.88 -15.04
N GLY A 155 -21.80 -36.51 -14.24
CA GLY A 155 -21.23 -37.36 -13.19
C GLY A 155 -20.35 -38.50 -13.70
N ARG A 156 -19.75 -38.37 -14.88
CA ARG A 156 -18.81 -39.35 -15.44
C ARG A 156 -17.38 -39.01 -15.06
N ASP A 157 -16.57 -40.02 -14.79
CA ASP A 157 -15.15 -39.84 -14.53
C ASP A 157 -14.43 -39.42 -15.83
N VAL A 158 -13.87 -38.21 -15.85
CA VAL A 158 -13.12 -37.66 -16.99
C VAL A 158 -11.66 -37.49 -16.62
N ALA A 159 -10.76 -38.07 -17.41
CA ALA A 159 -9.32 -37.83 -17.29
C ALA A 159 -8.99 -36.36 -17.60
N VAL A 160 -8.37 -35.66 -16.64
CA VAL A 160 -8.18 -34.21 -16.68
C VAL A 160 -6.96 -33.78 -17.49
N PHE A 161 -5.94 -34.62 -17.54
CA PHE A 161 -4.73 -34.45 -18.35
C PHE A 161 -4.57 -35.60 -19.35
N ALA A 162 -3.49 -35.57 -20.14
CA ALA A 162 -3.09 -36.69 -20.98
C ALA A 162 -2.91 -37.98 -20.17
N GLU A 163 -3.04 -39.15 -20.79
CA GLU A 163 -2.90 -40.47 -20.13
C GLU A 163 -1.60 -40.58 -19.31
N SER A 164 -0.51 -40.05 -19.87
CA SER A 164 0.71 -39.73 -19.14
C SER A 164 0.84 -38.21 -19.06
N PRO A 165 0.48 -37.58 -17.92
CA PRO A 165 0.46 -36.13 -17.80
C PRO A 165 1.80 -35.50 -18.17
N ARG A 166 1.78 -34.32 -18.77
CA ARG A 166 2.98 -33.57 -19.14
C ARG A 166 2.89 -32.14 -18.61
N PRO A 167 4.03 -31.50 -18.31
CA PRO A 167 4.06 -30.06 -18.07
C PRO A 167 3.38 -29.34 -19.23
N GLY A 168 2.45 -28.43 -18.91
CA GLY A 168 1.64 -27.72 -19.90
C GLY A 168 0.23 -28.28 -20.11
N ASP A 169 -0.06 -29.51 -19.68
CA ASP A 169 -1.43 -30.02 -19.68
C ASP A 169 -2.31 -29.17 -18.75
N THR A 170 -3.54 -28.89 -19.18
CA THR A 170 -4.45 -27.98 -18.47
C THR A 170 -5.87 -28.53 -18.37
N LEU A 171 -6.49 -28.23 -17.24
CA LEU A 171 -7.93 -28.31 -17.02
C LEU A 171 -8.45 -26.89 -16.80
N LEU A 172 -9.36 -26.44 -17.66
CA LEU A 172 -9.95 -25.11 -17.62
C LEU A 172 -11.37 -25.17 -17.09
N PHE A 173 -11.68 -24.27 -16.18
CA PHE A 173 -12.97 -24.04 -15.54
C PHE A 173 -13.51 -22.69 -16.01
N GLY A 174 -14.63 -22.72 -16.72
CA GLY A 174 -15.30 -21.51 -17.17
C GLY A 174 -16.36 -21.08 -16.18
N LEU A 175 -16.10 -19.99 -15.46
CA LEU A 175 -17.05 -19.38 -14.54
C LEU A 175 -18.08 -18.56 -15.31
N SER A 176 -19.34 -18.56 -14.83
CA SER A 176 -20.45 -17.84 -15.47
C SER A 176 -20.27 -16.32 -15.55
N ALA A 177 -19.35 -15.76 -14.75
CA ALA A 177 -18.98 -14.35 -14.75
C ALA A 177 -17.49 -14.19 -14.43
N ALA A 178 -16.94 -13.03 -14.76
CA ALA A 178 -15.65 -12.60 -14.20
C ALA A 178 -15.81 -12.26 -12.72
N VAL A 179 -14.91 -12.76 -11.90
CA VAL A 179 -14.90 -12.62 -10.43
C VAL A 179 -13.59 -11.99 -9.93
N PRO A 180 -13.22 -10.77 -10.38
CA PRO A 180 -11.97 -10.13 -9.98
C PRO A 180 -11.94 -9.93 -8.46
N ARG A 181 -10.76 -10.10 -7.85
CA ARG A 181 -10.54 -9.97 -6.40
C ARG A 181 -11.35 -10.91 -5.51
N CYS A 182 -12.07 -11.88 -6.07
CA CYS A 182 -12.89 -12.80 -5.29
C CYS A 182 -12.05 -14.00 -4.81
N ALA A 183 -12.41 -14.54 -3.65
CA ALA A 183 -12.01 -15.88 -3.24
C ALA A 183 -13.01 -16.87 -3.85
N ALA A 184 -12.57 -17.65 -4.84
CA ALA A 184 -13.38 -18.63 -5.56
C ALA A 184 -13.04 -20.05 -5.10
N VAL A 185 -14.08 -20.86 -4.89
CA VAL A 185 -13.98 -22.27 -4.54
C VAL A 185 -14.21 -23.11 -5.79
N LEU A 186 -13.36 -24.09 -6.03
CA LEU A 186 -13.59 -25.20 -6.93
C LEU A 186 -13.75 -26.48 -6.11
N GLN A 187 -14.98 -26.95 -5.98
CA GLN A 187 -15.30 -28.20 -5.32
C GLN A 187 -15.24 -29.33 -6.35
N LEU A 188 -14.35 -30.30 -6.14
CA LEU A 188 -14.02 -31.35 -7.10
C LEU A 188 -14.19 -32.74 -6.47
N ASP A 189 -14.90 -33.65 -7.15
CA ASP A 189 -14.82 -35.10 -6.87
C ASP A 189 -13.74 -35.69 -7.78
N SER A 190 -12.49 -35.63 -7.33
CA SER A 190 -11.33 -36.10 -8.09
C SER A 190 -10.71 -37.36 -7.50
N ARG A 191 -10.10 -38.18 -8.36
CA ARG A 191 -9.48 -39.47 -7.99
C ARG A 191 -8.29 -39.77 -8.89
N VAL A 192 -7.31 -40.51 -8.37
CA VAL A 192 -6.17 -41.00 -9.16
C VAL A 192 -6.14 -42.52 -9.17
N ASP A 193 -6.07 -43.09 -10.37
CA ASP A 193 -5.83 -44.51 -10.59
C ASP A 193 -4.31 -44.76 -10.70
N GLY A 194 -3.60 -44.85 -9.57
CA GLY A 194 -2.16 -45.11 -9.54
C GLY A 194 -1.41 -44.40 -8.42
N VAL A 195 -0.10 -44.21 -8.60
CA VAL A 195 0.70 -43.36 -7.71
C VAL A 195 0.45 -41.90 -8.08
N GLY A 196 -0.22 -41.17 -7.19
CA GLY A 196 -0.44 -39.73 -7.29
C GLY A 196 0.79 -38.90 -6.88
N VAL A 197 0.63 -37.59 -6.86
CA VAL A 197 1.68 -36.63 -6.43
C VAL A 197 1.71 -36.48 -4.90
N ASP A 198 2.76 -35.85 -4.35
CA ASP A 198 2.75 -35.45 -2.93
C ASP A 198 1.68 -34.38 -2.72
N PRO A 199 0.63 -34.64 -1.90
CA PRO A 199 -0.44 -33.67 -1.66
C PRO A 199 0.01 -32.31 -1.13
N ARG A 200 1.17 -32.25 -0.49
CA ARG A 200 1.71 -31.00 0.10
C ARG A 200 2.52 -30.19 -0.89
N GLN A 201 2.88 -30.79 -2.02
CA GLN A 201 3.67 -30.16 -3.05
C GLN A 201 3.29 -30.75 -4.41
N PRO A 202 2.06 -30.50 -4.91
CA PRO A 202 1.67 -30.95 -6.23
C PRO A 202 2.37 -30.11 -7.31
N PRO A 203 2.79 -30.70 -8.45
CA PRO A 203 3.36 -29.97 -9.59
C PRO A 203 2.23 -29.33 -10.42
N LEU A 204 1.44 -28.47 -9.78
CA LEU A 204 0.30 -27.77 -10.36
C LEU A 204 0.43 -26.28 -10.07
N VAL A 205 -0.05 -25.46 -11.00
CA VAL A 205 -0.26 -24.03 -10.80
C VAL A 205 -1.69 -23.67 -11.21
N TRP A 206 -2.31 -22.78 -10.44
CA TRP A 206 -3.63 -22.25 -10.73
C TRP A 206 -3.50 -20.86 -11.32
N GLU A 207 -4.20 -20.59 -12.42
CA GLU A 207 -4.10 -19.33 -13.14
C GLU A 207 -5.49 -18.85 -13.56
N ALA A 208 -5.73 -17.55 -13.56
CA ALA A 208 -6.94 -16.92 -14.08
C ALA A 208 -6.63 -16.09 -15.33
N TRP A 209 -7.59 -15.97 -16.24
CA TRP A 209 -7.43 -15.17 -17.44
C TRP A 209 -7.68 -13.68 -17.15
N THR A 210 -6.67 -12.86 -17.40
CA THR A 210 -6.73 -11.40 -17.26
C THR A 210 -6.53 -10.72 -18.62
N ALA A 211 -6.62 -9.38 -18.65
CA ALA A 211 -6.32 -8.59 -19.84
C ALA A 211 -4.87 -8.80 -20.34
N ASP A 212 -3.94 -9.12 -19.43
CA ASP A 212 -2.53 -9.35 -19.71
C ASP A 212 -2.21 -10.83 -20.00
N GLY A 213 -3.23 -11.71 -20.02
CA GLY A 213 -3.12 -13.15 -20.25
C GLY A 213 -3.32 -13.97 -18.98
N TRP A 214 -2.74 -15.17 -18.93
CA TRP A 214 -2.84 -16.04 -17.76
C TRP A 214 -2.00 -15.51 -16.61
N THR A 215 -2.64 -15.23 -15.47
CA THR A 215 -2.00 -14.74 -14.25
C THR A 215 -2.19 -15.77 -13.14
N GLU A 216 -1.12 -16.06 -12.40
CA GLU A 216 -1.16 -17.00 -11.28
C GLU A 216 -2.12 -16.54 -10.18
N CYS A 217 -2.90 -17.50 -9.67
CA CYS A 217 -3.76 -17.32 -8.50
C CYS A 217 -3.00 -17.77 -7.25
N GLU A 218 -3.13 -17.01 -6.17
CA GLU A 218 -2.73 -17.51 -4.86
C GLU A 218 -3.72 -18.61 -4.42
N VAL A 219 -3.18 -19.74 -3.95
CA VAL A 219 -3.96 -20.87 -3.44
C VAL A 219 -4.05 -20.75 -1.93
N ASP A 220 -5.23 -20.44 -1.43
CA ASP A 220 -5.52 -20.34 0.01
C ASP A 220 -5.54 -21.74 0.65
N GLU A 221 -6.23 -22.68 -0.02
CA GLU A 221 -6.33 -24.07 0.38
C GLU A 221 -6.47 -24.99 -0.83
N ASP A 222 -5.82 -26.16 -0.80
CA ASP A 222 -6.09 -27.29 -1.70
C ASP A 222 -6.21 -28.58 -0.89
N SER A 223 -7.46 -28.94 -0.57
CA SER A 223 -7.77 -30.19 0.16
C SER A 223 -7.86 -31.42 -0.75
N THR A 224 -7.86 -31.23 -2.08
CA THR A 224 -7.79 -32.32 -3.07
C THR A 224 -6.40 -32.98 -3.08
N GLY A 225 -5.40 -32.27 -2.56
CA GLY A 225 -4.02 -32.73 -2.48
C GLY A 225 -3.43 -32.95 -3.86
N GLY A 226 -3.59 -31.99 -4.76
CA GLY A 226 -3.24 -32.13 -6.17
C GLY A 226 -4.17 -33.10 -6.90
N LEU A 227 -5.48 -32.91 -6.81
CA LEU A 227 -6.50 -33.70 -7.50
C LEU A 227 -6.50 -35.21 -7.17
N ASN A 228 -5.87 -35.61 -6.06
CA ASN A 228 -5.76 -37.02 -5.65
C ASN A 228 -7.05 -37.57 -5.00
N ARG A 229 -7.87 -36.69 -4.43
CA ARG A 229 -9.08 -37.05 -3.69
C ARG A 229 -10.16 -35.96 -3.82
N PRO A 230 -11.42 -36.28 -3.49
CA PRO A 230 -12.47 -35.26 -3.41
C PRO A 230 -12.13 -34.17 -2.38
N GLY A 231 -12.38 -32.92 -2.74
CA GLY A 231 -12.12 -31.77 -1.89
C GLY A 231 -12.32 -30.45 -2.61
N ASP A 232 -11.98 -29.39 -1.90
CA ASP A 232 -12.10 -28.01 -2.34
C ASP A 232 -10.72 -27.41 -2.60
N VAL A 233 -10.67 -26.57 -3.64
CA VAL A 233 -9.55 -25.66 -3.92
C VAL A 233 -10.06 -24.23 -3.78
N VAL A 234 -9.47 -23.45 -2.90
CA VAL A 234 -9.81 -22.05 -2.65
C VAL A 234 -8.73 -21.16 -3.27
N LEU A 235 -9.14 -20.30 -4.20
CA LEU A 235 -8.24 -19.47 -5.01
C LEU A 235 -8.57 -17.99 -4.80
N HIS A 236 -7.54 -17.18 -4.54
CA HIS A 236 -7.65 -15.72 -4.63
C HIS A 236 -7.50 -15.29 -6.08
N ILE A 237 -8.60 -14.84 -6.68
CA ILE A 237 -8.66 -14.49 -8.10
C ILE A 237 -8.06 -13.09 -8.33
N PRO A 238 -7.10 -12.93 -9.26
CA PRO A 238 -6.47 -11.66 -9.56
C PRO A 238 -7.47 -10.54 -9.89
N ALA A 239 -7.12 -9.31 -9.52
CA ALA A 239 -7.95 -8.13 -9.74
C ALA A 239 -8.27 -7.84 -11.22
N GLY A 240 -7.42 -8.31 -12.14
CA GLY A 240 -7.59 -8.14 -13.58
C GLY A 240 -8.41 -9.25 -14.26
N HIS A 241 -9.05 -10.16 -13.51
CA HIS A 241 -9.81 -11.27 -14.09
C HIS A 241 -11.00 -10.75 -14.91
N ILE A 242 -11.08 -11.19 -16.17
CA ILE A 242 -12.09 -10.75 -17.15
C ILE A 242 -12.69 -11.96 -17.88
N VAL A 243 -13.86 -11.74 -18.48
CA VAL A 243 -14.46 -12.73 -19.39
C VAL A 243 -13.63 -12.79 -20.67
N SER A 244 -13.36 -14.01 -21.15
CA SER A 244 -12.77 -14.23 -22.47
C SER A 244 -13.36 -15.44 -23.17
N ARG A 245 -13.07 -15.56 -24.46
CA ARG A 245 -13.56 -16.66 -25.30
C ARG A 245 -12.48 -17.71 -25.49
N ILE A 246 -12.74 -18.94 -25.04
CA ILE A 246 -11.91 -20.10 -25.35
C ILE A 246 -12.77 -21.16 -26.04
N GLY A 247 -12.31 -21.61 -27.22
CA GLY A 247 -13.12 -22.47 -28.09
C GLY A 247 -14.40 -21.78 -28.55
N ARG A 248 -15.55 -22.23 -28.04
CA ARG A 248 -16.88 -21.68 -28.35
C ARG A 248 -17.61 -21.10 -27.13
N GLN A 249 -16.92 -20.95 -26.01
CA GLN A 249 -17.52 -20.59 -24.72
C GLN A 249 -16.94 -19.26 -24.24
N ASP A 250 -17.83 -18.36 -23.82
CA ASP A 250 -17.48 -17.11 -23.13
C ASP A 250 -17.62 -17.35 -21.63
N ALA A 251 -16.53 -17.17 -20.87
CA ALA A 251 -16.51 -17.40 -19.43
C ALA A 251 -15.39 -16.61 -18.75
N GLY A 252 -15.48 -16.44 -17.43
CA GLY A 252 -14.34 -16.07 -16.58
C GLY A 252 -13.47 -17.31 -16.38
N TRP A 253 -12.36 -17.41 -17.09
CA TRP A 253 -11.58 -18.64 -17.13
C TRP A 253 -10.57 -18.73 -15.98
N VAL A 254 -10.63 -19.83 -15.25
CA VAL A 254 -9.61 -20.29 -14.31
C VAL A 254 -9.07 -21.62 -14.83
N ARG A 255 -7.77 -21.88 -14.75
CA ARG A 255 -7.18 -23.14 -15.16
C ARG A 255 -6.25 -23.71 -14.10
N CYS A 256 -6.21 -25.03 -14.04
CA CYS A 256 -5.15 -25.80 -13.41
C CYS A 256 -4.18 -26.23 -14.50
N ARG A 257 -2.88 -25.96 -14.33
CA ARG A 257 -1.83 -26.34 -15.28
C ARG A 257 -0.77 -27.19 -14.60
N VAL A 258 -0.39 -28.27 -15.25
CA VAL A 258 0.73 -29.12 -14.80
C VAL A 258 2.05 -28.40 -15.02
N THR A 259 2.92 -28.38 -14.01
CA THR A 259 4.25 -27.76 -14.04
C THR A 259 5.35 -28.83 -14.12
N GLU A 260 6.58 -28.39 -14.40
CA GLU A 260 7.73 -29.29 -14.31
C GLU A 260 7.97 -29.74 -12.87
N ALA A 261 8.14 -31.05 -12.67
CA ALA A 261 8.45 -31.59 -11.35
C ALA A 261 9.86 -31.16 -10.90
N ALA A 262 9.97 -30.68 -9.67
CA ALA A 262 11.27 -30.45 -9.03
C ALA A 262 12.02 -31.77 -8.82
N LYS A 263 13.35 -31.69 -8.67
CA LYS A 263 14.19 -32.87 -8.50
C LYS A 263 13.78 -33.67 -7.25
N GLY A 264 13.31 -34.89 -7.44
CA GLY A 264 12.87 -35.79 -6.37
C GLY A 264 11.40 -35.63 -5.96
N GLN A 265 10.65 -34.74 -6.63
CA GLN A 265 9.21 -34.61 -6.47
C GLN A 265 8.50 -35.74 -7.23
N PRO A 266 7.63 -36.54 -6.58
CA PRO A 266 6.79 -37.52 -7.26
C PRO A 266 5.90 -36.83 -8.30
N PHE A 267 5.77 -37.46 -9.47
CA PHE A 267 4.93 -36.98 -10.55
C PHE A 267 3.78 -37.95 -10.83
N TYR A 268 2.72 -37.47 -11.47
CA TYR A 268 1.58 -38.32 -11.82
C TYR A 268 2.02 -39.49 -12.70
N SER A 269 1.74 -40.71 -12.22
CA SER A 269 1.94 -41.93 -13.02
C SER A 269 0.78 -42.18 -14.01
N ALA A 270 -0.39 -41.61 -13.73
CA ALA A 270 -1.57 -41.63 -14.58
C ALA A 270 -2.36 -40.33 -14.38
N SER A 271 -3.16 -39.96 -15.39
CA SER A 271 -4.05 -38.80 -15.31
C SER A 271 -5.02 -38.91 -14.13
N PRO A 272 -5.17 -37.87 -13.28
CA PRO A 272 -6.31 -37.78 -12.38
C PRO A 272 -7.62 -37.76 -13.17
N THR A 273 -8.68 -38.22 -12.53
CA THR A 273 -10.04 -38.09 -13.04
C THR A 273 -10.83 -37.13 -12.18
N VAL A 274 -11.73 -36.38 -12.80
CA VAL A 274 -12.73 -35.55 -12.12
C VAL A 274 -14.11 -36.06 -12.55
N ARG A 275 -14.94 -36.37 -11.57
CA ARG A 275 -16.31 -36.85 -11.76
C ARG A 275 -17.33 -35.74 -11.78
N SER A 276 -17.14 -34.76 -10.90
CA SER A 276 -17.98 -33.59 -10.76
C SER A 276 -17.12 -32.39 -10.36
N ALA A 277 -17.55 -31.22 -10.81
CA ALA A 277 -16.94 -29.95 -10.46
C ALA A 277 -18.04 -28.91 -10.23
N VAL A 278 -17.88 -28.08 -9.21
CA VAL A 278 -18.74 -26.94 -8.90
C VAL A 278 -17.85 -25.75 -8.59
N ALA A 279 -18.28 -24.55 -8.97
CA ALA A 279 -17.58 -23.33 -8.66
C ALA A 279 -18.54 -22.31 -8.04
N PHE A 280 -18.06 -21.55 -7.06
CA PHE A 280 -18.77 -20.44 -6.44
C PHE A 280 -17.78 -19.52 -5.70
N THR A 281 -18.16 -18.28 -5.43
CA THR A 281 -17.36 -17.35 -4.62
C THR A 281 -17.78 -17.37 -3.15
N ILE A 282 -16.80 -17.31 -2.25
CA ILE A 282 -17.02 -17.28 -0.80
C ILE A 282 -16.45 -16.03 -0.12
N GLY A 283 -15.90 -15.09 -0.87
CA GLY A 283 -15.28 -13.91 -0.29
C GLY A 283 -14.57 -13.06 -1.33
N GLY A 284 -13.82 -12.08 -0.85
CA GLY A 284 -12.94 -11.28 -1.70
C GLY A 284 -11.88 -10.52 -0.91
N THR A 285 -10.86 -10.09 -1.62
CA THR A 285 -9.65 -9.49 -1.07
C THR A 285 -9.52 -8.06 -1.57
N THR A 286 -9.35 -7.12 -0.64
CA THR A 286 -9.14 -5.71 -0.99
C THR A 286 -8.06 -5.09 -0.11
N GLY A 287 -7.47 -4.01 -0.62
CA GLY A 287 -6.48 -3.24 0.11
C GLY A 287 -7.14 -2.45 1.23
N VAL A 288 -6.45 -2.39 2.36
CA VAL A 288 -6.79 -1.56 3.52
C VAL A 288 -5.59 -0.68 3.88
N ALA A 289 -5.86 0.52 4.39
CA ALA A 289 -4.85 1.44 4.90
C ALA A 289 -5.14 1.81 6.36
N HIS A 290 -4.09 1.97 7.17
CA HIS A 290 -4.20 2.49 8.53
C HIS A 290 -4.50 3.99 8.48
N ALA A 291 -5.78 4.30 8.30
CA ALA A 291 -6.30 5.63 8.09
C ALA A 291 -7.80 5.66 8.40
N ASP A 292 -8.28 6.80 8.88
CA ASP A 292 -9.70 7.08 9.00
C ASP A 292 -10.19 7.78 7.73
N VAL A 293 -11.36 7.38 7.23
CA VAL A 293 -12.00 8.04 6.09
C VAL A 293 -12.86 9.19 6.61
N VAL A 294 -12.39 10.41 6.40
CA VAL A 294 -13.15 11.63 6.72
C VAL A 294 -13.85 12.12 5.46
N ARG A 295 -15.16 12.32 5.53
CA ARG A 295 -16.00 12.90 4.47
C ARG A 295 -16.67 14.16 4.98
N ASP A 296 -16.93 15.10 4.07
CA ASP A 296 -17.71 16.31 4.33
C ASP A 296 -17.18 17.15 5.50
N GLU A 297 -15.85 17.23 5.65
CA GLU A 297 -15.23 18.09 6.67
C GLU A 297 -15.44 19.56 6.33
N LEU A 298 -16.13 20.30 7.21
CA LEU A 298 -16.37 21.72 7.02
C LEU A 298 -15.12 22.53 7.40
N LEU A 299 -14.45 23.11 6.41
CA LEU A 299 -13.24 23.91 6.59
C LEU A 299 -13.50 25.39 6.94
N GLY A 300 -14.76 25.81 6.89
CA GLY A 300 -15.20 27.18 7.19
C GLY A 300 -15.32 28.09 5.98
N ASP A 301 -15.53 29.37 6.24
CA ASP A 301 -15.80 30.36 5.19
C ASP A 301 -14.51 30.95 4.61
N SER A 302 -14.49 31.12 3.28
CA SER A 302 -13.43 31.85 2.61
C SER A 302 -13.61 33.35 2.76
N THR A 303 -12.50 34.06 2.96
CA THR A 303 -12.47 35.53 2.98
C THR A 303 -12.24 36.12 1.59
N GLY A 304 -11.99 35.28 0.58
CA GLY A 304 -11.62 35.70 -0.78
C GLY A 304 -10.22 36.34 -0.88
N VAL A 305 -9.42 36.28 0.19
CA VAL A 305 -8.07 36.84 0.21
C VAL A 305 -7.09 35.86 -0.47
N PRO A 306 -6.26 36.31 -1.42
CA PRO A 306 -5.24 35.46 -2.04
C PRO A 306 -4.25 34.90 -1.02
N GLY A 307 -3.78 33.67 -1.25
CA GLY A 307 -2.88 32.98 -0.33
C GLY A 307 -3.51 32.60 1.01
N GLN A 308 -4.85 32.57 1.09
CA GLN A 308 -5.56 32.04 2.25
C GLN A 308 -5.09 30.60 2.53
N ARG A 309 -4.98 30.27 3.81
CA ARG A 309 -4.61 28.94 4.29
C ARG A 309 -5.67 28.46 5.25
N VAL A 310 -6.01 27.18 5.15
CA VAL A 310 -6.96 26.53 6.03
C VAL A 310 -6.35 25.21 6.49
N ARG A 311 -6.67 24.81 7.71
CA ARG A 311 -6.11 23.61 8.31
C ARG A 311 -7.20 22.59 8.56
N LEU A 312 -6.97 21.36 8.12
CA LEU A 312 -7.82 20.21 8.41
C LEU A 312 -7.79 19.92 9.91
N ALA A 313 -8.90 19.42 10.44
CA ALA A 313 -9.04 18.98 11.81
C ALA A 313 -8.17 17.75 12.11
N GLN A 314 -7.97 16.91 11.10
CA GLN A 314 -7.20 15.67 11.16
C GLN A 314 -5.94 15.79 10.30
N ALA A 315 -4.80 15.51 10.90
CA ALA A 315 -3.50 15.41 10.23
C ALA A 315 -2.68 14.30 10.91
N PRO A 316 -1.81 13.60 10.17
CA PRO A 316 -1.44 13.80 8.76
C PRO A 316 -2.51 13.28 7.76
N VAL A 317 -2.49 13.81 6.54
CA VAL A 317 -3.30 13.32 5.42
C VAL A 317 -2.51 12.25 4.67
N VAL A 318 -3.07 11.06 4.59
CA VAL A 318 -2.45 9.88 3.94
C VAL A 318 -3.16 9.52 2.64
N ALA A 319 -3.84 10.49 2.02
CA ALA A 319 -4.70 10.31 0.86
C ALA A 319 -3.90 10.34 -0.46
N ASP A 320 -3.07 9.32 -0.69
CA ASP A 320 -2.51 9.10 -2.03
C ASP A 320 -3.54 8.47 -3.00
N ARG A 321 -4.54 7.71 -2.49
CA ARG A 321 -5.68 7.19 -3.27
C ARG A 321 -6.93 6.89 -2.42
N PRO A 322 -8.12 7.39 -2.81
CA PRO A 322 -8.34 8.49 -3.75
C PRO A 322 -7.66 9.77 -3.24
N PRO A 323 -7.31 10.72 -4.13
CA PRO A 323 -6.73 11.99 -3.70
C PRO A 323 -7.73 12.77 -2.82
N LEU A 324 -7.21 13.69 -2.01
CA LEU A 324 -8.04 14.65 -1.30
C LEU A 324 -8.90 15.44 -2.30
N VAL A 325 -10.21 15.43 -2.09
CA VAL A 325 -11.17 16.23 -2.85
C VAL A 325 -11.57 17.40 -1.96
N LEU A 326 -11.34 18.62 -2.45
CA LEU A 326 -11.80 19.84 -1.81
C LEU A 326 -12.96 20.40 -2.62
N GLU A 327 -14.07 20.71 -1.96
CA GLU A 327 -15.20 21.37 -2.60
C GLU A 327 -15.41 22.77 -2.01
N VAL A 328 -15.68 23.75 -2.88
CA VAL A 328 -15.97 25.14 -2.48
C VAL A 328 -17.29 25.56 -3.10
N SER A 329 -18.16 26.20 -2.31
CA SER A 329 -19.42 26.78 -2.79
C SER A 329 -19.44 28.28 -2.58
N ASP A 330 -20.05 29.01 -3.52
CA ASP A 330 -20.28 30.46 -3.41
C ASP A 330 -21.55 30.81 -2.59
N GLY A 331 -22.34 29.81 -2.20
CA GLY A 331 -23.59 30.00 -1.47
C GLY A 331 -24.73 30.64 -2.27
N GLU A 332 -24.53 31.00 -3.54
CA GLU A 332 -25.52 31.64 -4.43
C GLU A 332 -26.33 30.62 -5.25
N GLY A 333 -26.19 29.33 -4.93
CA GLY A 333 -26.95 28.24 -5.55
C GLY A 333 -26.31 27.65 -6.82
N SER A 334 -25.05 28.01 -7.11
CA SER A 334 -24.28 27.43 -8.22
C SER A 334 -23.79 26.00 -7.95
N GLY A 335 -23.89 25.53 -6.70
CA GLY A 335 -23.49 24.20 -6.26
C GLY A 335 -22.12 24.20 -5.58
N TRP A 336 -21.53 23.02 -5.51
CA TRP A 336 -20.16 22.80 -5.03
C TRP A 336 -19.26 22.62 -6.23
N ALA A 337 -18.13 23.33 -6.24
CA ALA A 337 -17.09 23.21 -7.25
C ALA A 337 -15.91 22.43 -6.66
N GLU A 338 -15.49 21.36 -7.33
CA GLU A 338 -14.30 20.60 -6.96
C GLU A 338 -13.02 21.37 -7.30
N TRP A 339 -12.06 21.34 -6.37
CA TRP A 339 -10.72 21.89 -6.52
C TRP A 339 -9.70 20.76 -6.54
N GLN A 340 -8.72 20.87 -7.44
CA GLN A 340 -7.67 19.89 -7.63
C GLN A 340 -6.44 20.23 -6.78
N VAL A 341 -5.94 19.24 -6.06
CA VAL A 341 -4.64 19.35 -5.37
C VAL A 341 -3.51 19.26 -6.40
N VAL A 342 -2.63 20.26 -6.39
CA VAL A 342 -1.41 20.33 -7.22
C VAL A 342 -0.18 20.42 -6.32
N ASP A 343 0.99 20.02 -6.84
CA ASP A 343 2.26 20.12 -6.11
C ASP A 343 2.68 21.59 -5.93
N ASP A 344 2.47 22.42 -6.96
CA ASP A 344 2.76 23.84 -6.96
C ASP A 344 1.87 24.62 -7.95
N PHE A 345 1.89 25.95 -7.85
CA PHE A 345 1.08 26.84 -8.68
C PHE A 345 1.75 27.29 -9.98
N ALA A 346 2.96 26.83 -10.33
CA ALA A 346 3.73 27.36 -11.47
C ALA A 346 3.03 27.17 -12.83
N SER A 347 2.20 26.14 -12.94
CA SER A 347 1.37 25.88 -14.13
C SER A 347 -0.09 26.31 -13.98
N SER A 348 -0.45 26.97 -12.88
CA SER A 348 -1.83 27.36 -12.57
C SER A 348 -2.12 28.79 -13.01
N GLY A 349 -3.26 29.00 -13.67
CA GLY A 349 -3.84 30.30 -13.96
C GLY A 349 -4.64 30.88 -12.79
N PRO A 350 -5.04 32.16 -12.86
CA PRO A 350 -5.74 32.86 -11.78
C PRO A 350 -7.17 32.36 -11.50
N TYR A 351 -7.75 31.58 -12.42
CA TYR A 351 -9.09 31.01 -12.30
C TYR A 351 -9.08 29.48 -12.21
N ASP A 352 -7.90 28.86 -12.17
CA ASP A 352 -7.81 27.41 -12.03
C ASP A 352 -8.16 27.04 -10.58
N PRO A 353 -9.06 26.07 -10.35
CA PRO A 353 -9.48 25.66 -9.02
C PRO A 353 -8.41 24.75 -8.41
N HIS A 354 -7.22 25.30 -8.19
CA HIS A 354 -6.06 24.57 -7.68
C HIS A 354 -5.75 24.96 -6.24
N VAL A 355 -5.38 23.97 -5.44
CA VAL A 355 -4.84 24.15 -4.09
C VAL A 355 -3.57 23.32 -3.91
N THR A 356 -2.72 23.70 -2.97
CA THR A 356 -1.63 22.84 -2.50
C THR A 356 -1.97 22.28 -1.13
N LEU A 357 -1.46 21.09 -0.81
CA LEU A 357 -1.66 20.42 0.48
C LEU A 357 -0.31 20.08 1.12
N ASP A 358 -0.06 20.60 2.31
CA ASP A 358 0.93 20.03 3.21
C ASP A 358 0.30 18.87 3.98
N ALA A 359 0.49 17.66 3.45
CA ALA A 359 -0.07 16.43 4.00
C ALA A 359 0.44 16.12 5.42
N ALA A 360 1.62 16.61 5.82
CA ALA A 360 2.13 16.37 7.17
C ALA A 360 1.40 17.22 8.22
N THR A 361 1.07 18.46 7.88
CA THR A 361 0.42 19.40 8.81
C THR A 361 -1.09 19.48 8.65
N GLY A 362 -1.61 19.00 7.52
CA GLY A 362 -3.00 19.16 7.09
C GLY A 362 -3.33 20.58 6.61
N GLU A 363 -2.33 21.36 6.20
CA GLU A 363 -2.55 22.73 5.72
C GLU A 363 -2.88 22.71 4.22
N ILE A 364 -4.05 23.24 3.87
CA ILE A 364 -4.45 23.54 2.49
C ILE A 364 -4.14 25.01 2.23
N ALA A 365 -3.39 25.28 1.16
CA ALA A 365 -3.10 26.64 0.72
C ALA A 365 -3.77 26.91 -0.63
N PHE A 366 -4.44 28.07 -0.71
CA PHE A 366 -4.99 28.60 -1.93
C PHE A 366 -3.94 29.42 -2.69
N GLY A 367 -4.11 29.54 -4.00
CA GLY A 367 -3.18 30.25 -4.89
C GLY A 367 -2.73 31.61 -4.33
N PRO A 368 -1.42 31.93 -4.36
CA PRO A 368 -0.91 33.18 -3.84
C PRO A 368 -1.35 34.36 -4.71
N ALA A 369 -1.40 35.57 -4.12
CA ALA A 369 -1.33 36.78 -4.93
C ALA A 369 0.09 36.89 -5.50
N VAL A 370 0.26 36.59 -6.78
CA VAL A 370 1.43 37.04 -7.51
C VAL A 370 1.25 38.54 -7.72
N ARG A 371 2.06 39.36 -7.04
CA ARG A 371 2.12 40.79 -7.37
C ARG A 371 2.75 40.91 -8.74
N GLU A 372 2.02 41.51 -9.69
CA GLU A 372 2.60 41.90 -10.96
C GLU A 372 3.65 43.02 -10.72
N PRO A 373 4.62 43.22 -11.64
CA PRO A 373 5.68 44.22 -11.47
C PRO A 373 5.18 45.66 -11.25
N ASP A 374 3.94 45.94 -11.62
CA ASP A 374 3.25 47.23 -11.50
C ASP A 374 2.39 47.39 -10.22
N GLY A 375 2.28 46.35 -9.38
CA GLY A 375 1.71 46.45 -8.04
C GLY A 375 0.46 45.62 -7.81
#